data_AF-A0A2M7V8Z6-F1
#
_entry.id   AF-A0A2M7V8Z6-F1
#
_cell.length_a   1.000
_cell.length_b   1.000
_cell.length_c   1.000
_cell.angle_alpha   90.00
_cell.angle_beta   90.00
_cell.angle_gamma   90.00
#
_symmetry.space_group_name_H-M   'P 1'
#
loop_
_entity.id
_entity.type
_entity.pdbx_description
1 polymer ?
#
loop_
_entity_poly.entity_id
_entity_poly.type
_entity_poly.pdbx_seq_one_letter_code
_entity_poly.pdbx_strand_id
1 'polypeptide(L)'
;MLLGSKQDIQEHIVFLLSNCSRLSAKKIQKKLDTSKVKATVQGIYRALRCLQEDGVITKEKQAYSLRTPWILDLAKLLDTMENTYLDQDYHDLLLPNQKKEKRVWYFTNMLQMNNFWSQLLIIMANKSKTGIALSYCPHTWFENLQINQESQYRRNYFSLVKQFSIVGSNFFLDKYTVSKRPNQKDQEETYISVKAKEIIKNPNLYIDVIDDIVLEIKFDKRSTNLVEDCYKMIENEKDIDKILSCILKQKNKIKVTLQKNQKKAECYYKKFEKIFGPLKKINEII
;
A
#
# COMPACT_ATOMS: atom_id res chain seq x y z
N MET A 1 -0.08 -15.22 10.76
CA MET A 1 -1.16 -14.37 11.33
C MET A 1 -2.25 -14.22 10.28
N LEU A 2 -3.52 -14.10 10.69
CA LEU A 2 -4.61 -13.75 9.78
C LEU A 2 -4.17 -12.55 8.91
N LEU A 3 -4.17 -12.72 7.59
CA LEU A 3 -3.76 -11.72 6.58
C LEU A 3 -2.24 -11.49 6.38
N GLY A 4 -1.37 -12.27 7.01
CA GLY A 4 0.08 -12.21 6.75
C GLY A 4 0.49 -12.89 5.43
N SER A 5 1.64 -12.51 4.86
CA SER A 5 2.17 -13.12 3.62
C SER A 5 2.65 -14.56 3.79
N LYS A 6 3.00 -14.95 5.02
CA LYS A 6 3.28 -16.34 5.39
C LYS A 6 2.07 -16.85 6.15
N GLN A 7 1.33 -17.73 5.50
CA GLN A 7 0.20 -18.40 6.10
C GLN A 7 0.62 -19.81 6.53
N ASP A 8 0.27 -20.18 7.75
CA ASP A 8 0.37 -21.58 8.15
C ASP A 8 -0.84 -22.38 7.65
N ILE A 9 -0.80 -23.69 7.86
CA ILE A 9 -1.89 -24.58 7.45
C ILE A 9 -3.22 -24.24 8.16
N GLN A 10 -3.19 -23.75 9.40
CA GLN A 10 -4.40 -23.41 10.14
C GLN A 10 -5.08 -22.19 9.51
N GLU A 11 -4.30 -21.20 9.11
CA GLU A 11 -4.78 -19.99 8.44
C GLU A 11 -5.38 -20.29 7.07
N HIS A 12 -4.74 -21.17 6.29
CA HIS A 12 -5.32 -21.63 5.04
C HIS A 12 -6.64 -22.38 5.26
N ILE A 13 -6.76 -23.19 6.32
CA ILE A 13 -8.01 -23.88 6.65
C ILE A 13 -9.10 -22.87 7.05
N VAL A 14 -8.79 -21.88 7.89
CA VAL A 14 -9.73 -20.82 8.27
C VAL A 14 -10.20 -20.04 7.04
N PHE A 15 -9.29 -19.67 6.13
CA PHE A 15 -9.63 -18.99 4.89
C PHE A 15 -10.47 -19.85 3.93
N LEU A 16 -10.21 -21.17 3.87
CA LEU A 16 -11.05 -22.07 3.08
C LEU A 16 -12.47 -22.17 3.66
N LEU A 17 -12.59 -22.24 4.99
CA LEU A 17 -13.87 -22.35 5.67
C LEU A 17 -14.66 -21.04 5.69
N SER A 18 -14.00 -19.88 5.59
CA SER A 18 -14.70 -18.59 5.43
C SER A 18 -15.37 -18.47 4.05
N ASN A 19 -14.80 -19.07 3.02
CA ASN A 19 -15.35 -19.07 1.65
C ASN A 19 -16.29 -20.24 1.36
N CYS A 20 -16.25 -21.30 2.18
CA CYS A 20 -17.03 -22.52 1.98
C CYS A 20 -17.52 -23.04 3.32
N SER A 21 -18.82 -22.94 3.58
CA SER A 21 -19.41 -23.56 4.77
C SER A 21 -19.31 -25.08 4.69
N ARG A 22 -18.92 -25.74 5.79
CA ARG A 22 -19.04 -27.19 6.04
C ARG A 22 -18.22 -28.07 5.08
N LEU A 23 -16.91 -28.19 5.32
CA LEU A 23 -16.01 -29.06 4.54
C LEU A 23 -15.54 -30.28 5.35
N SER A 24 -15.47 -31.44 4.72
CA SER A 24 -14.79 -32.60 5.31
C SER A 24 -13.27 -32.49 5.17
N ALA A 25 -12.51 -33.19 6.01
CA ALA A 25 -11.04 -33.18 5.94
C ALA A 25 -10.51 -33.54 4.53
N LYS A 26 -11.15 -34.50 3.83
CA LYS A 26 -10.83 -34.85 2.45
C LYS A 26 -11.06 -33.70 1.46
N LYS A 27 -12.16 -32.95 1.62
CA LYS A 27 -12.46 -31.78 0.77
C LYS A 27 -11.50 -30.63 1.06
N ILE A 28 -11.14 -30.42 2.32
CA ILE A 28 -10.13 -29.44 2.75
C ILE A 28 -8.80 -29.76 2.09
N GLN A 29 -8.33 -31.02 2.20
CA GLN A 29 -7.10 -31.47 1.55
C GLN A 29 -7.10 -31.17 0.04
N LYS A 30 -8.15 -31.61 -0.68
CA LYS A 30 -8.26 -31.38 -2.13
C LYS A 30 -8.19 -29.89 -2.50
N LYS A 31 -8.81 -29.02 -1.70
CA LYS A 31 -8.77 -27.57 -1.92
C LYS A 31 -7.39 -26.99 -1.63
N LEU A 32 -6.72 -27.41 -0.55
CA LEU A 32 -5.34 -27.01 -0.25
C LEU A 32 -4.36 -27.44 -1.35
N ASP A 33 -4.48 -28.66 -1.86
CA ASP A 33 -3.66 -29.17 -2.97
C ASP A 33 -3.85 -28.33 -4.24
N THR A 34 -5.10 -27.94 -4.55
CA THR A 34 -5.44 -27.08 -5.69
C THR A 34 -4.82 -25.68 -5.54
N SER A 35 -4.75 -25.16 -4.31
CA SER A 35 -4.10 -23.89 -3.96
C SER A 35 -2.57 -24.01 -3.81
N LYS A 36 -1.97 -25.15 -4.17
CA LYS A 36 -0.52 -25.44 -4.06
C LYS A 36 0.03 -25.36 -2.63
N VAL A 37 -0.82 -25.50 -1.62
CA VAL A 37 -0.40 -25.57 -0.21
C VAL A 37 0.00 -27.00 0.11
N LYS A 38 1.31 -27.23 0.29
CA LYS A 38 1.83 -28.57 0.60
C LYS A 38 1.52 -28.94 2.06
N ALA A 39 0.64 -29.92 2.26
CA ALA A 39 0.31 -30.44 3.57
C ALA A 39 0.12 -31.96 3.55
N THR A 40 0.63 -32.66 4.55
CA THR A 40 0.31 -34.09 4.73
C THR A 40 -1.08 -34.24 5.34
N VAL A 41 -1.72 -35.38 5.10
CA VAL A 41 -3.02 -35.73 5.71
C VAL A 41 -2.95 -35.59 7.24
N GLN A 42 -1.88 -36.09 7.85
CA GLN A 42 -1.65 -36.00 9.30
C GLN A 42 -1.51 -34.53 9.75
N GLY A 43 -0.80 -33.69 8.98
CA GLY A 43 -0.68 -32.27 9.24
C GLY A 43 -2.03 -31.55 9.23
N ILE A 44 -2.90 -31.88 8.27
CA ILE A 44 -4.27 -31.32 8.20
C ILE A 44 -5.08 -31.73 9.43
N TYR A 45 -5.07 -33.01 9.82
CA TYR A 45 -5.79 -33.46 11.01
C TYR A 45 -5.28 -32.82 12.29
N ARG A 46 -3.95 -32.62 12.42
CA ARG A 46 -3.36 -31.90 13.55
C ARG A 46 -3.84 -30.45 13.59
N ALA A 47 -3.80 -29.76 12.45
CA ALA A 47 -4.26 -28.37 12.34
C ALA A 47 -5.75 -28.22 12.70
N LEU A 48 -6.61 -29.12 12.20
CA LEU A 48 -8.03 -29.15 12.54
C LEU A 48 -8.26 -29.40 14.03
N ARG A 49 -7.45 -30.26 14.66
CA ARG A 49 -7.54 -30.51 16.09
C ARG A 49 -7.18 -29.25 16.90
N CYS A 50 -6.08 -28.59 16.58
CA CYS A 50 -5.69 -27.33 17.24
C CYS A 50 -6.78 -26.26 17.08
N LEU A 51 -7.27 -26.04 15.86
CA LEU A 51 -8.35 -25.07 15.60
C LEU A 51 -9.64 -25.39 16.38
N GLN A 52 -9.93 -26.67 16.62
CA GLN A 52 -11.09 -27.08 17.40
C GLN A 52 -10.85 -26.86 18.91
N GLU A 53 -9.66 -27.19 19.41
CA GLU A 53 -9.22 -26.95 20.79
C GLU A 53 -9.22 -25.45 21.13
N ASP A 54 -8.79 -24.61 20.18
CA ASP A 54 -8.80 -23.13 20.29
C ASP A 54 -10.21 -22.52 20.10
N GLY A 55 -11.22 -23.35 19.80
CA GLY A 55 -12.59 -22.89 19.62
C GLY A 55 -12.86 -22.09 18.35
N VAL A 56 -11.95 -22.13 17.36
CA VAL A 56 -12.08 -21.45 16.06
C VAL A 56 -13.06 -22.17 15.14
N ILE A 57 -13.00 -23.50 15.14
CA ILE A 57 -13.88 -24.35 14.32
C ILE A 57 -14.73 -25.29 15.17
N THR A 58 -15.84 -25.74 14.61
CA THR A 58 -16.65 -26.86 15.15
C THR A 58 -16.66 -28.01 14.16
N LYS A 59 -16.81 -29.23 14.68
CA LYS A 59 -16.96 -30.46 13.89
C LYS A 59 -18.35 -31.03 14.09
N GLU A 60 -19.10 -31.13 13.01
CA GLU A 60 -20.40 -31.80 12.97
C GLU A 60 -20.33 -33.03 12.07
N LYS A 61 -20.49 -34.22 12.64
CA LYS A 61 -20.31 -35.51 11.94
C LYS A 61 -18.90 -35.58 11.30
N GLN A 62 -18.82 -35.44 9.98
CA GLN A 62 -17.58 -35.51 9.20
C GLN A 62 -17.22 -34.18 8.53
N ALA A 63 -17.88 -33.08 8.91
CA ALA A 63 -17.69 -31.75 8.35
C ALA A 63 -17.21 -30.77 9.43
N TYR A 64 -16.39 -29.82 9.01
CA TYR A 64 -15.85 -28.73 9.81
C TYR A 64 -16.39 -27.40 9.30
N SER A 65 -16.67 -26.48 10.21
CA SER A 65 -17.10 -25.11 9.92
C SER A 65 -16.53 -24.14 10.95
N LEU A 66 -16.42 -22.86 10.60
CA LEU A 66 -16.08 -21.82 11.57
C LEU A 66 -17.16 -21.74 12.65
N ARG A 67 -16.75 -21.51 13.90
CA ARG A 67 -17.67 -21.36 15.04
C ARG A 67 -18.31 -19.97 15.01
N THR A 68 -19.64 -19.88 15.03
CA THR A 68 -20.34 -18.59 14.96
C THR A 68 -19.89 -17.57 16.02
N PRO A 69 -19.73 -17.91 17.30
CA PRO A 69 -19.21 -16.96 18.30
C PRO A 69 -17.83 -16.42 17.95
N TRP A 70 -16.93 -17.26 17.41
CA TRP A 70 -15.59 -16.81 17.01
C TRP A 70 -15.65 -15.82 15.84
N ILE A 71 -16.56 -16.03 14.88
CA ILE A 71 -16.79 -15.06 13.79
C ILE A 71 -17.31 -13.72 14.35
N LEU A 72 -18.24 -13.76 15.30
CA LEU A 72 -18.79 -12.54 15.91
C LEU A 72 -17.73 -11.78 16.72
N ASP A 73 -16.89 -12.50 17.47
CA ASP A 73 -15.76 -11.91 18.20
C ASP A 73 -14.75 -11.26 17.23
N LEU A 74 -14.46 -11.91 16.10
CA LEU A 74 -13.60 -11.37 15.05
C LEU A 74 -14.21 -10.11 14.42
N ALA A 75 -15.51 -10.11 14.11
CA ALA A 75 -16.20 -8.94 13.58
C ALA A 75 -16.11 -7.75 14.56
N LYS A 76 -16.42 -7.99 15.85
CA LYS A 76 -16.29 -6.96 16.90
C LYS A 76 -14.87 -6.43 17.03
N LEU A 77 -13.85 -7.31 16.92
CA LEU A 77 -12.46 -6.89 16.94
C LEU A 77 -12.12 -6.00 15.76
N LEU A 78 -12.59 -6.35 14.55
CA LEU A 78 -12.39 -5.54 13.35
C LEU A 78 -13.07 -4.18 13.49
N ASP A 79 -14.31 -4.12 13.96
CA ASP A 79 -15.02 -2.87 14.23
C ASP A 79 -14.24 -2.01 15.25
N THR A 80 -13.70 -2.64 16.29
CA THR A 80 -12.89 -1.94 17.30
C THR A 80 -11.59 -1.41 16.70
N MET A 81 -10.92 -2.17 15.84
CA MET A 81 -9.70 -1.75 15.16
C MET A 81 -9.97 -0.61 14.17
N GLU A 82 -11.06 -0.69 13.41
CA GLU A 82 -11.52 0.39 12.53
C GLU A 82 -11.79 1.66 13.35
N ASN A 83 -12.56 1.57 14.43
CA ASN A 83 -12.83 2.71 15.30
C ASN A 83 -11.57 3.25 16.01
N THR A 84 -10.55 2.42 16.22
CA THR A 84 -9.31 2.86 16.87
C THR A 84 -8.34 3.50 15.88
N TYR A 85 -8.21 2.94 14.68
CA TYR A 85 -7.13 3.30 13.75
C TYR A 85 -7.61 4.05 12.50
N LEU A 86 -8.90 3.94 12.15
CA LEU A 86 -9.51 4.54 10.96
C LEU A 86 -10.57 5.62 11.29
N ASP A 87 -11.05 5.68 12.53
CA ASP A 87 -11.93 6.75 12.99
C ASP A 87 -11.18 8.01 13.43
N GLN A 88 -11.95 9.05 13.76
CA GLN A 88 -11.50 10.44 13.88
C GLN A 88 -10.33 10.63 14.85
N ASP A 89 -10.36 9.99 16.03
CA ASP A 89 -9.41 10.29 17.11
C ASP A 89 -7.94 10.01 16.72
N TYR A 90 -7.67 8.86 16.11
CA TYR A 90 -6.31 8.53 15.68
C TYR A 90 -5.87 9.31 14.44
N HIS A 91 -6.79 9.53 13.51
CA HIS A 91 -6.50 10.33 12.33
C HIS A 91 -6.18 11.78 12.68
N ASP A 92 -6.84 12.34 13.69
CA ASP A 92 -6.61 13.69 14.16
C ASP A 92 -5.22 13.83 14.83
N LEU A 93 -4.67 12.73 15.36
CA LEU A 93 -3.28 12.63 15.84
C LEU A 93 -2.24 12.54 14.72
N LEU A 94 -2.62 12.19 13.49
CA LEU A 94 -1.68 12.12 12.36
C LEU A 94 -1.86 13.23 11.30
N LEU A 95 -3.10 13.56 10.95
CA LEU A 95 -3.42 14.58 9.96
C LEU A 95 -3.53 15.98 10.59
N PRO A 96 -3.06 17.02 9.89
CA PRO A 96 -3.29 18.40 10.30
C PRO A 96 -4.78 18.74 10.24
N ASN A 97 -5.34 19.19 11.36
CA ASN A 97 -6.75 19.54 11.49
C ASN A 97 -6.98 21.04 11.26
N GLN A 98 -6.05 21.88 11.70
CA GLN A 98 -6.16 23.33 11.57
C GLN A 98 -5.58 23.84 10.25
N LYS A 99 -6.13 24.95 9.76
CA LYS A 99 -5.65 25.60 8.54
C LYS A 99 -4.19 26.04 8.73
N LYS A 100 -3.29 25.62 7.83
CA LYS A 100 -1.84 25.82 7.89
C LYS A 100 -1.13 25.06 9.02
N GLU A 101 -1.81 24.15 9.71
CA GLU A 101 -1.12 23.22 10.61
C GLU A 101 -0.14 22.37 9.80
N LYS A 102 1.02 22.16 10.38
CA LYS A 102 2.15 21.46 9.77
C LYS A 102 2.76 20.50 10.77
N ARG A 103 2.90 19.26 10.35
CA ARG A 103 3.56 18.19 11.09
C ARG A 103 4.82 17.76 10.36
N VAL A 104 5.87 17.48 11.11
CA VAL A 104 7.20 17.19 10.56
C VAL A 104 7.80 16.00 11.30
N TRP A 105 8.26 15.02 10.54
CA TRP A 105 8.98 13.86 11.05
C TRP A 105 10.33 13.73 10.36
N TYR A 106 11.28 13.11 11.06
CA TYR A 106 12.62 12.86 10.57
C TYR A 106 12.93 11.38 10.65
N PHE A 107 13.45 10.83 9.56
CA PHE A 107 13.80 9.41 9.47
C PHE A 107 15.25 9.26 9.06
N THR A 108 15.89 8.24 9.62
CA THR A 108 17.23 7.80 9.22
C THR A 108 17.23 6.54 8.35
N ASN A 109 16.07 5.89 8.25
CA ASN A 109 15.87 4.64 7.54
C ASN A 109 14.78 4.83 6.48
N MET A 110 15.10 4.52 5.23
CA MET A 110 14.18 4.72 4.10
C MET A 110 12.98 3.76 4.15
N LEU A 111 13.16 2.55 4.65
CA LEU A 111 12.09 1.56 4.78
C LEU A 111 11.06 1.98 5.83
N GLN A 112 11.52 2.42 7.00
CA GLN A 112 10.63 2.95 8.04
C GLN A 112 9.86 4.18 7.55
N MET A 113 10.55 5.06 6.82
CA MET A 113 9.91 6.22 6.20
C MET A 113 8.86 5.79 5.17
N ASN A 114 9.16 4.83 4.30
CA ASN A 114 8.21 4.31 3.30
C ASN A 114 6.96 3.73 3.95
N ASN A 115 7.11 2.92 5.00
CA ASN A 115 5.97 2.35 5.71
C ASN A 115 5.08 3.44 6.32
N PHE A 116 5.70 4.46 6.92
CA PHE A 116 4.98 5.61 7.47
C PHE A 116 4.30 6.44 6.37
N TRP A 117 4.98 6.63 5.24
CA TRP A 117 4.44 7.32 4.07
C TRP A 117 3.19 6.63 3.53
N SER A 118 3.26 5.32 3.26
CA SER A 118 2.13 4.53 2.80
C SER A 118 0.94 4.57 3.78
N GLN A 119 1.22 4.57 5.09
CA GLN A 119 0.19 4.75 6.11
C GLN A 119 -0.48 6.14 6.02
N LEU A 120 0.30 7.22 5.92
CA LEU A 120 -0.26 8.57 5.76
C LEU A 120 -1.10 8.68 4.49
N LEU A 121 -0.68 8.08 3.38
CA LEU A 121 -1.41 8.11 2.12
C LEU A 121 -2.76 7.39 2.20
N ILE A 122 -2.83 6.21 2.83
CA ILE A 122 -4.12 5.53 3.06
C ILE A 122 -5.05 6.39 3.92
N ILE A 123 -4.52 6.99 5.01
CA ILE A 123 -5.33 7.82 5.90
C ILE A 123 -5.86 9.07 5.17
N MET A 124 -5.00 9.72 4.37
CA MET A 124 -5.38 10.85 3.53
C MET A 124 -6.44 10.45 2.50
N ALA A 125 -6.25 9.31 1.83
CA ALA A 125 -7.19 8.78 0.84
C ALA A 125 -8.56 8.46 1.47
N ASN A 126 -8.57 7.80 2.64
CA ASN A 126 -9.80 7.46 3.35
C ASN A 126 -10.61 8.68 3.81
N LYS A 127 -9.95 9.79 4.14
CA LYS A 127 -10.62 11.07 4.45
C LYS A 127 -10.88 11.94 3.21
N SER A 128 -10.50 11.49 2.01
CA SER A 128 -10.65 12.30 0.80
C SER A 128 -12.11 12.49 0.46
N LYS A 129 -12.48 13.73 0.14
CA LYS A 129 -13.81 14.08 -0.40
C LYS A 129 -13.84 14.03 -1.92
N THR A 130 -12.69 14.20 -2.55
CA THR A 130 -12.59 14.20 -4.01
C THR A 130 -12.26 12.84 -4.57
N GLY A 131 -11.67 11.93 -3.80
CA GLY A 131 -11.18 10.66 -4.34
C GLY A 131 -10.05 10.85 -5.36
N ILE A 132 -9.38 12.01 -5.40
CA ILE A 132 -8.28 12.30 -6.33
C ILE A 132 -7.00 12.48 -5.54
N ALA A 133 -5.97 11.73 -5.94
CA ALA A 133 -4.62 11.87 -5.44
C ALA A 133 -3.66 12.31 -6.54
N LEU A 134 -2.81 13.30 -6.24
CA LEU A 134 -1.71 13.72 -7.10
C LEU A 134 -0.41 13.26 -6.47
N SER A 135 0.50 12.72 -7.28
CA SER A 135 1.80 12.28 -6.81
C SER A 135 2.89 12.73 -7.77
N TYR A 136 3.92 13.40 -7.25
CA TYR A 136 5.17 13.65 -7.95
C TYR A 136 6.28 12.89 -7.24
N CYS A 137 6.94 12.00 -7.98
CA CYS A 137 8.08 11.26 -7.50
C CYS A 137 9.25 11.45 -8.48
N PRO A 138 10.43 11.89 -8.02
CA PRO A 138 11.63 11.88 -8.85
C PRO A 138 11.96 10.47 -9.37
N HIS A 139 11.80 9.47 -8.52
CA HIS A 139 12.05 8.06 -8.81
C HIS A 139 10.99 7.13 -8.21
N THR A 140 10.76 5.97 -8.82
CA THR A 140 9.76 4.98 -8.36
C THR A 140 10.34 3.86 -7.47
N TRP A 141 11.28 4.19 -6.57
CA TRP A 141 12.06 3.16 -5.86
C TRP A 141 11.19 2.33 -4.92
N PHE A 142 10.22 2.98 -4.29
CA PHE A 142 9.29 2.40 -3.34
C PHE A 142 8.45 1.28 -3.96
N GLU A 143 8.14 1.34 -5.26
CA GLU A 143 7.30 0.33 -5.92
C GLU A 143 7.97 -1.04 -6.06
N ASN A 144 9.29 -1.07 -5.95
CA ASN A 144 10.09 -2.28 -6.03
C ASN A 144 10.53 -2.78 -4.65
N LEU A 145 10.18 -2.05 -3.59
CA LEU A 145 10.40 -2.49 -2.22
C LEU A 145 9.28 -3.42 -1.78
N GLN A 146 9.61 -4.46 -1.01
CA GLN A 146 8.64 -5.30 -0.30
C GLN A 146 7.37 -5.61 -1.14
N ILE A 147 7.56 -6.12 -2.36
CA ILE A 147 6.52 -6.22 -3.42
C ILE A 147 5.15 -6.70 -2.90
N ASN A 148 5.13 -7.66 -1.97
CA ASN A 148 3.90 -8.18 -1.37
C ASN A 148 3.14 -7.12 -0.54
N GLN A 149 3.86 -6.37 0.30
CA GLN A 149 3.29 -5.31 1.15
C GLN A 149 2.82 -4.15 0.28
N GLU A 150 3.64 -3.73 -0.68
CA GLU A 150 3.27 -2.67 -1.63
C GLU A 150 2.07 -3.06 -2.49
N SER A 151 1.93 -4.33 -2.88
CA SER A 151 0.75 -4.80 -3.61
C SER A 151 -0.52 -4.80 -2.77
N GLN A 152 -0.43 -5.04 -1.47
CA GLN A 152 -1.57 -4.87 -0.56
C GLN A 152 -1.92 -3.40 -0.36
N TYR A 153 -0.92 -2.56 -0.07
CA TYR A 153 -1.06 -1.11 0.05
C TYR A 153 -1.74 -0.52 -1.19
N ARG A 154 -1.20 -0.80 -2.39
CA ARG A 154 -1.74 -0.28 -3.65
C ARG A 154 -3.20 -0.64 -3.88
N ARG A 155 -3.59 -1.90 -3.62
CA ARG A 155 -4.99 -2.32 -3.77
C ARG A 155 -5.92 -1.51 -2.87
N ASN A 156 -5.55 -1.35 -1.61
CA ASN A 156 -6.37 -0.60 -0.65
C ASN A 156 -6.37 0.90 -0.94
N TYR A 157 -5.24 1.44 -1.39
CA TYR A 157 -5.11 2.86 -1.71
C TYR A 157 -5.91 3.22 -2.96
N PHE A 158 -5.80 2.44 -4.03
CA PHE A 158 -6.50 2.72 -5.29
C PHE A 158 -8.01 2.55 -5.18
N SER A 159 -8.49 1.60 -4.37
CA SER A 159 -9.94 1.50 -4.08
C SER A 159 -10.54 2.75 -3.40
N LEU A 160 -9.71 3.67 -2.89
CA LEU A 160 -10.13 4.91 -2.25
C LEU A 160 -9.92 6.14 -3.14
N VAL A 161 -8.93 6.12 -4.04
CA VAL A 161 -8.56 7.29 -4.84
C VAL A 161 -8.08 6.93 -6.25
N LYS A 162 -8.42 7.79 -7.21
CA LYS A 162 -7.77 7.86 -8.52
C LYS A 162 -6.46 8.63 -8.40
N GLN A 163 -5.34 8.00 -8.73
CA GLN A 163 -4.00 8.59 -8.66
C GLN A 163 -3.52 9.11 -10.02
N PHE A 164 -3.07 10.36 -10.02
CA PHE A 164 -2.33 10.98 -11.11
C PHE A 164 -0.88 11.13 -10.67
N SER A 165 0.02 10.38 -11.30
CA SER A 165 1.44 10.32 -10.95
C SER A 165 2.31 10.95 -12.02
N ILE A 166 3.30 11.72 -11.60
CA ILE A 166 4.35 12.26 -12.47
C ILE A 166 5.69 11.76 -11.99
N VAL A 167 6.38 11.05 -12.87
CA VAL A 167 7.73 10.55 -12.62
C VAL A 167 8.74 11.55 -13.19
N GLY A 168 9.57 12.10 -12.32
CA GLY A 168 10.47 13.21 -12.65
C GLY A 168 11.72 12.82 -13.45
N SER A 169 12.13 11.55 -13.34
CA SER A 169 13.30 10.99 -14.02
C SER A 169 12.91 10.04 -15.16
N ASN A 170 13.91 9.57 -15.91
CA ASN A 170 13.72 8.78 -17.12
C ASN A 170 14.71 7.60 -17.21
N PHE A 171 15.18 7.12 -16.06
CA PHE A 171 16.08 5.98 -15.99
C PHE A 171 15.37 4.68 -16.36
N PHE A 172 16.14 3.62 -16.60
CA PHE A 172 15.59 2.31 -16.96
C PHE A 172 14.61 1.82 -15.89
N LEU A 173 14.99 1.88 -14.60
CA LEU A 173 14.14 1.36 -13.52
C LEU A 173 12.79 2.09 -13.44
N ASP A 174 12.76 3.41 -13.63
CA ASP A 174 11.51 4.19 -13.62
C ASP A 174 10.58 3.74 -14.75
N LYS A 175 11.10 3.62 -15.99
CA LYS A 175 10.33 3.13 -17.13
C LYS A 175 9.87 1.69 -16.94
N TYR A 176 10.77 0.85 -16.45
CA TYR A 176 10.50 -0.56 -16.18
C TYR A 176 9.36 -0.70 -15.18
N THR A 177 9.45 0.00 -14.05
CA THR A 177 8.43 -0.01 -13.00
C THR A 177 7.08 0.44 -13.53
N VAL A 178 7.04 1.57 -14.25
CA VAL A 178 5.81 2.10 -14.87
C VAL A 178 5.22 1.10 -15.87
N SER A 179 6.05 0.42 -16.68
CA SER A 179 5.60 -0.58 -17.66
C SER A 179 5.10 -1.88 -17.04
N LYS A 180 5.54 -2.20 -15.82
CA LYS A 180 5.19 -3.43 -15.09
C LYS A 180 4.01 -3.28 -14.16
N ARG A 181 3.51 -2.06 -13.93
CA ARG A 181 2.24 -1.87 -13.25
C ARG A 181 1.19 -2.69 -14.03
N PRO A 182 0.46 -3.60 -13.35
CA PRO A 182 -0.48 -4.51 -14.01
C PRO A 182 -1.37 -3.68 -14.93
N ASN A 183 -1.52 -4.16 -16.18
CA ASN A 183 -2.18 -3.44 -17.26
C ASN A 183 -3.40 -2.67 -16.75
N GLN A 184 -3.44 -1.37 -17.06
CA GLN A 184 -4.49 -0.39 -16.70
C GLN A 184 -5.93 -0.85 -16.97
N LYS A 185 -6.14 -1.98 -17.66
CA LYS A 185 -7.46 -2.59 -17.89
C LYS A 185 -8.15 -3.06 -16.61
N ASP A 186 -7.41 -3.45 -15.57
CA ASP A 186 -7.99 -3.87 -14.28
C ASP A 186 -7.88 -2.76 -13.20
N GLN A 187 -7.16 -1.67 -13.48
CA GLN A 187 -6.95 -0.54 -12.57
C GLN A 187 -7.12 0.78 -13.33
N GLU A 188 -8.38 1.12 -13.62
CA GLU A 188 -8.79 2.37 -14.29
C GLU A 188 -8.44 3.65 -13.50
N GLU A 189 -7.78 3.49 -12.34
CA GLU A 189 -7.61 4.52 -11.32
C GLU A 189 -6.21 5.15 -11.34
N THR A 190 -5.31 4.78 -12.24
CA THR A 190 -3.92 5.30 -12.26
C THR A 190 -3.49 5.88 -13.61
N TYR A 191 -3.09 7.16 -13.59
CA TYR A 191 -2.60 7.91 -14.75
C TYR A 191 -1.14 8.35 -14.52
N ILE A 192 -0.24 8.08 -15.47
CA ILE A 192 1.19 8.34 -15.28
C ILE A 192 1.73 9.17 -16.43
N SER A 193 2.50 10.21 -16.11
CA SER A 193 3.30 10.96 -17.09
C SER A 193 4.77 11.00 -16.69
N VAL A 194 5.64 10.66 -17.64
CA VAL A 194 7.11 10.77 -17.51
C VAL A 194 7.63 12.06 -18.17
N LYS A 195 6.73 12.85 -18.80
CA LYS A 195 7.07 14.06 -19.56
C LYS A 195 6.38 15.29 -18.95
N ALA A 196 6.95 15.81 -17.87
CA ALA A 196 6.49 17.08 -17.28
C ALA A 196 7.58 18.15 -17.35
N LYS A 197 7.56 19.00 -18.39
CA LYS A 197 8.34 20.26 -18.38
C LYS A 197 7.76 21.28 -17.37
N GLU A 198 6.48 21.14 -17.07
CA GLU A 198 5.66 22.07 -16.28
C GLU A 198 5.81 21.91 -14.76
N ILE A 199 6.39 20.79 -14.29
CA ILE A 199 6.63 20.54 -12.87
C ILE A 199 8.08 20.82 -12.51
N ILE A 200 8.28 21.42 -11.33
CA ILE A 200 9.59 21.68 -10.77
C ILE A 200 10.32 20.34 -10.65
N LYS A 201 11.34 20.13 -11.48
CA LYS A 201 12.24 18.99 -11.38
C LYS A 201 13.15 19.17 -10.18
N ASN A 202 12.63 18.83 -9.01
CA ASN A 202 13.45 18.76 -7.80
C ASN A 202 13.72 17.28 -7.49
N PRO A 203 14.96 16.79 -7.69
CA PRO A 203 15.28 15.37 -7.50
C PRO A 203 15.22 14.93 -6.03
N ASN A 204 15.22 15.88 -5.08
CA ASN A 204 15.20 15.57 -3.65
C ASN A 204 13.81 15.63 -3.00
N LEU A 205 12.76 15.89 -3.77
CA LEU A 205 11.44 16.20 -3.23
C LEU A 205 10.38 15.30 -3.86
N TYR A 206 9.70 14.52 -3.03
CA TYR A 206 8.50 13.78 -3.37
C TYR A 206 7.31 14.55 -2.81
N ILE A 207 6.21 14.58 -3.57
CA ILE A 207 5.00 15.31 -3.21
C ILE A 207 3.80 14.42 -3.44
N ASP A 208 2.93 14.32 -2.44
CA ASP A 208 1.57 13.82 -2.62
C ASP A 208 0.56 14.87 -2.17
N VAL A 209 -0.54 14.96 -2.91
CA VAL A 209 -1.63 15.91 -2.63
C VAL A 209 -2.95 15.17 -2.71
N ILE A 210 -3.72 15.23 -1.64
CA ILE A 210 -5.09 14.73 -1.58
C ILE A 210 -5.93 15.85 -0.94
N ASP A 211 -6.93 16.33 -1.66
CA ASP A 211 -7.73 17.51 -1.30
C ASP A 211 -6.86 18.75 -0.96
N ASP A 212 -6.94 19.26 0.27
CA ASP A 212 -6.18 20.41 0.75
C ASP A 212 -4.93 20.02 1.56
N ILE A 213 -4.63 18.72 1.66
CA ILE A 213 -3.50 18.19 2.41
C ILE A 213 -2.34 17.93 1.43
N VAL A 214 -1.17 18.45 1.81
CA VAL A 214 0.07 18.30 1.05
C VAL A 214 1.09 17.55 1.90
N LEU A 215 1.55 16.41 1.39
CA LEU A 215 2.63 15.60 1.95
C LEU A 215 3.90 15.81 1.12
N GLU A 216 5.00 16.16 1.78
CA GLU A 216 6.29 16.38 1.15
C GLU A 216 7.36 15.53 1.82
N ILE A 217 8.11 14.78 1.04
CA ILE A 217 9.26 14.01 1.52
C ILE A 217 10.50 14.59 0.89
N LYS A 218 11.36 15.15 1.73
CA LYS A 218 12.59 15.80 1.31
C LYS A 218 13.81 14.99 1.76
N PHE A 219 14.61 14.60 0.78
CA PHE A 219 15.87 13.92 1.00
C PHE A 219 16.97 14.97 1.15
N ASP A 220 17.99 14.68 1.97
CA ASP A 220 19.20 15.49 1.93
C ASP A 220 19.97 15.25 0.61
N LYS A 221 20.97 16.10 0.34
CA LYS A 221 21.74 16.03 -0.91
C LYS A 221 22.46 14.69 -1.06
N ARG A 222 22.95 14.12 0.04
CA ARG A 222 23.68 12.84 0.03
C ARG A 222 22.75 11.69 -0.33
N SER A 223 21.61 11.57 0.33
CA SER A 223 20.58 10.57 0.04
C SER A 223 20.05 10.70 -1.38
N THR A 224 19.85 11.93 -1.86
CA THR A 224 19.40 12.19 -3.24
C THR A 224 20.42 11.66 -4.26
N ASN A 225 21.70 12.03 -4.11
CA ASN A 225 22.75 11.55 -5.01
C ASN A 225 22.88 10.03 -4.97
N LEU A 226 22.74 9.43 -3.79
CA LEU A 226 22.81 7.98 -3.65
C LEU A 226 21.70 7.26 -4.43
N VAL A 227 20.46 7.75 -4.35
CA VAL A 227 19.34 7.20 -5.13
C VAL A 227 19.62 7.36 -6.63
N GLU A 228 20.00 8.57 -7.06
CA GLU A 228 20.32 8.85 -8.46
C GLU A 228 21.43 7.94 -9.01
N ASP A 229 22.51 7.76 -8.26
CA ASP A 229 23.63 6.91 -8.68
C ASP A 229 23.24 5.43 -8.73
N CYS A 230 22.42 4.96 -7.79
CA CYS A 230 21.82 3.64 -7.87
C CYS A 230 20.96 3.48 -9.14
N TYR A 231 20.14 4.47 -9.47
CA TYR A 231 19.29 4.42 -10.67
C TYR A 231 20.07 4.42 -11.98
N LYS A 232 21.20 5.13 -12.03
CA LYS A 232 22.13 5.09 -13.18
C LYS A 232 22.76 3.73 -13.39
N MET A 233 22.98 2.97 -12.33
CA MET A 233 23.63 1.65 -12.39
C MET A 233 22.69 0.52 -12.79
N ILE A 234 21.36 0.71 -12.72
CA ILE A 234 20.38 -0.33 -13.08
C ILE A 234 20.09 -0.22 -14.59
N GLU A 235 20.60 -1.16 -15.36
CA GLU A 235 20.37 -1.23 -16.81
C GLU A 235 19.35 -2.32 -17.20
N ASN A 236 19.14 -3.30 -16.32
CA ASN A 236 18.22 -4.41 -16.55
C ASN A 236 17.58 -4.92 -15.24
N GLU A 237 16.58 -5.79 -15.37
CA GLU A 237 15.78 -6.33 -14.25
C GLU A 237 16.62 -7.07 -13.19
N LYS A 238 17.70 -7.75 -13.60
CA LYS A 238 18.51 -8.57 -12.70
C LYS A 238 19.31 -7.74 -11.69
N ASP A 239 19.51 -6.46 -11.97
CA ASP A 239 20.28 -5.55 -11.12
C ASP A 239 19.44 -4.92 -10.00
N ILE A 240 18.11 -4.98 -10.12
CA ILE A 240 17.16 -4.26 -9.26
C ILE A 240 17.36 -4.61 -7.78
N ASP A 241 17.26 -5.90 -7.42
CA ASP A 241 17.32 -6.33 -6.02
C ASP A 241 18.66 -5.96 -5.37
N LYS A 242 19.75 -6.17 -6.10
CA LYS A 242 21.11 -5.88 -5.63
C LYS A 242 21.24 -4.39 -5.32
N ILE A 243 20.82 -3.54 -6.24
CA ILE A 243 21.04 -2.09 -6.15
C ILE A 243 20.04 -1.42 -5.19
N LEU A 244 18.78 -1.85 -5.13
CA LEU A 244 17.84 -1.35 -4.14
C LEU A 244 18.28 -1.69 -2.71
N SER A 245 18.90 -2.85 -2.49
CA SER A 245 19.47 -3.19 -1.19
C SER A 245 20.53 -2.18 -0.72
N CYS A 246 21.26 -1.55 -1.64
CA CYS A 246 22.23 -0.50 -1.33
C CYS A 246 21.54 0.75 -0.80
N ILE A 247 20.41 1.17 -1.40
CA ILE A 247 19.66 2.35 -0.96
C ILE A 247 19.12 2.14 0.47
N LEU A 248 18.58 0.95 0.75
CA LEU A 248 17.92 0.64 2.02
C LEU A 248 18.86 0.53 3.21
N LYS A 249 20.09 0.04 3.01
CA LYS A 249 21.06 -0.19 4.10
C LYS A 249 21.71 1.09 4.62
N GLN A 250 21.58 2.19 3.88
CA GLN A 250 22.27 3.43 4.20
C GLN A 250 21.50 4.25 5.23
N LYS A 251 22.25 4.92 6.11
CA LYS A 251 21.67 5.95 6.98
C LYS A 251 21.40 7.18 6.13
N ASN A 252 20.13 7.54 6.04
CA ASN A 252 19.65 8.69 5.28
C ASN A 252 19.26 9.82 6.23
N LYS A 253 19.05 11.03 5.73
CA LYS A 253 18.35 12.09 6.46
C LYS A 253 17.14 12.49 5.64
N ILE A 254 15.98 12.01 6.05
CA ILE A 254 14.73 12.21 5.32
C ILE A 254 13.78 13.01 6.20
N LYS A 255 13.25 14.09 5.64
CA LYS A 255 12.24 14.92 6.30
C LYS A 255 10.90 14.68 5.64
N VAL A 256 9.92 14.22 6.41
CA VAL A 256 8.52 14.10 5.99
C VAL A 256 7.77 15.31 6.55
N THR A 257 7.02 16.01 5.72
CA THR A 257 6.23 17.19 6.10
C THR A 257 4.81 17.02 5.60
N LEU A 258 3.86 16.97 6.51
CA LEU A 258 2.43 16.94 6.20
C LEU A 258 1.81 18.27 6.62
N GLN A 259 1.03 18.90 5.74
CA GLN A 259 0.41 20.18 6.05
C GLN A 259 -0.94 20.35 5.38
N LYS A 260 -1.88 21.00 6.07
CA LYS A 260 -3.17 21.40 5.51
C LYS A 260 -3.02 22.79 4.88
N ASN A 261 -2.87 22.83 3.56
CA ASN A 261 -2.58 24.07 2.83
C ASN A 261 -3.28 24.09 1.47
N GLN A 262 -4.54 24.53 1.48
CA GLN A 262 -5.38 24.65 0.30
C GLN A 262 -4.72 25.41 -0.86
N LYS A 263 -4.11 26.58 -0.61
CA LYS A 263 -3.47 27.37 -1.68
C LYS A 263 -2.33 26.60 -2.36
N LYS A 264 -1.56 25.83 -1.58
CA LYS A 264 -0.46 25.02 -2.11
C LYS A 264 -0.98 23.80 -2.86
N ALA A 265 -2.01 23.13 -2.34
CA ALA A 265 -2.67 22.03 -3.03
C ALA A 265 -3.24 22.49 -4.38
N GLU A 266 -4.00 23.59 -4.42
CA GLU A 266 -4.55 24.17 -5.66
C GLU A 266 -3.46 24.50 -6.69
N CYS A 267 -2.28 24.95 -6.25
CA CYS A 267 -1.14 25.17 -7.13
C CYS A 267 -0.65 23.86 -7.78
N TYR A 268 -0.61 22.76 -7.03
CA TYR A 268 -0.28 21.44 -7.59
C TYR A 268 -1.39 20.93 -8.51
N TYR A 269 -2.67 21.02 -8.13
CA TYR A 269 -3.79 20.63 -9.00
C TYR A 269 -3.69 21.32 -10.36
N LYS A 270 -3.49 22.65 -10.40
CA LYS A 270 -3.33 23.38 -11.67
C LYS A 270 -2.16 22.88 -12.52
N LYS A 271 -1.05 22.45 -11.90
CA LYS A 271 0.10 21.89 -12.64
C LYS A 271 -0.21 20.51 -13.21
N PHE A 272 -0.90 19.66 -12.45
CA PHE A 272 -1.32 18.34 -12.91
C PHE A 272 -2.41 18.45 -13.99
N GLU A 273 -3.34 19.38 -13.87
CA GLU A 273 -4.41 19.63 -14.86
C GLU A 273 -3.88 20.05 -16.23
N LYS A 274 -2.74 20.74 -16.29
CA LYS A 274 -2.08 21.05 -17.57
C LYS A 274 -1.52 19.81 -18.29
N ILE A 275 -1.26 18.74 -17.55
CA ILE A 275 -0.66 17.51 -18.08
C ILE A 275 -1.75 16.48 -18.38
N PHE A 276 -2.73 16.34 -17.50
CA PHE A 276 -3.76 15.31 -17.57
C PHE A 276 -5.14 15.84 -18.00
N GLY A 277 -5.30 17.15 -18.17
CA GLY A 277 -6.60 17.79 -18.40
C GLY A 277 -7.38 18.03 -17.09
N PRO A 278 -8.64 18.51 -17.17
CA PRO A 278 -9.46 18.82 -16.00
C PRO A 278 -9.71 17.58 -15.14
N LEU A 279 -9.16 17.57 -13.92
CA LEU A 279 -9.20 16.38 -13.06
C LEU A 279 -10.58 16.14 -12.44
N LYS A 280 -11.34 17.21 -12.15
CA LYS A 280 -12.67 17.10 -11.51
C LYS A 280 -13.72 16.39 -12.37
N LYS A 281 -13.62 16.50 -13.70
CA LYS A 281 -14.58 15.88 -14.63
C LYS A 281 -14.44 14.36 -14.70
N ILE A 282 -13.28 13.83 -14.30
CA ILE A 282 -12.98 12.39 -14.36
C ILE A 282 -13.76 11.62 -13.27
N ASN A 283 -14.32 12.30 -12.28
CA ASN A 283 -15.11 11.69 -11.21
C ASN A 283 -16.61 11.62 -11.48
N GLU A 284 -17.15 12.37 -12.43
CA GLU A 284 -18.60 12.42 -12.71
C GLU A 284 -19.07 11.30 -13.67
N ILE A 285 -18.16 10.45 -14.14
CA ILE A 285 -18.41 9.41 -15.16
C ILE A 285 -18.65 8.02 -14.52
N ILE A 286 -18.65 7.92 -13.19
CA ILE A 286 -18.93 6.69 -12.43
C ILE A 286 -20.15 6.94 -11.53
#